data_AF-A0AAV1UI76-F1
#
_entry.id   AF-A0AAV1UI76-F1
#
_cell.length_a   1.000
_cell.length_b   1.000
_cell.length_c   1.000
_cell.angle_alpha   90.00
_cell.angle_beta   90.00
_cell.angle_gamma   90.00
#
_symmetry.space_group_name_H-M   'P 1'
#
loop_
_entity.id
_entity.type
_entity.pdbx_description
1 polymer ?
#
loop_
_entity_poly.entity_id
_entity_poly.type
_entity_poly.pdbx_seq_one_letter_code
_entity_poly.pdbx_strand_id
1 'polypeptide(L)' 'MDSSPFTVARINKFDGTNFHTWKFKMQMVLEERDLWDVASGKVKLKYCTSNLDQATLSESRGRR' A
#
# COMPACT_ATOMS: atom_id res chain seq x y z
N MET A 1 -3.69 -28.05 -2.11
CA MET A 1 -3.45 -26.60 -2.26
C MET A 1 -4.14 -26.17 -3.53
N ASP A 2 -5.31 -25.56 -3.42
CA ASP A 2 -6.07 -25.05 -4.55
C ASP A 2 -5.54 -23.64 -4.85
N SER A 3 -4.51 -23.57 -5.70
CA SER A 3 -4.12 -22.30 -6.30
C SER A 3 -5.10 -22.00 -7.43
N SER A 4 -6.32 -21.63 -7.06
CA SER A 4 -7.22 -20.98 -8.01
C SER A 4 -6.46 -19.78 -8.57
N PRO A 5 -6.28 -19.67 -9.89
CA PRO A 5 -5.72 -18.47 -10.48
C PRO A 5 -6.76 -17.39 -10.25
N PHE A 6 -6.64 -16.71 -9.12
CA PHE A 6 -7.33 -15.46 -8.88
C PHE A 6 -7.20 -14.66 -10.17
N THR A 7 -8.34 -14.47 -10.82
CA THR A 7 -8.38 -13.84 -12.12
C THR A 7 -8.02 -12.40 -11.83
N VAL A 8 -6.71 -12.09 -11.85
CA VAL A 8 -6.20 -10.73 -11.71
C VAL A 8 -6.89 -9.99 -12.84
N ALA A 9 -7.96 -9.27 -12.50
CA ALA A 9 -8.68 -8.45 -13.45
C ALA A 9 -7.58 -7.68 -14.20
N ARG A 10 -7.52 -7.78 -15.53
CA ARG A 10 -6.46 -7.12 -16.32
C ARG A 10 -6.60 -5.61 -16.07
N ILE A 11 -5.88 -5.11 -15.08
CA ILE A 11 -5.79 -3.69 -14.77
C ILE A 11 -4.80 -3.15 -15.79
N ASN A 12 -5.25 -2.22 -16.62
CA ASN A 12 -4.35 -1.49 -17.50
C ASN A 12 -3.34 -0.75 -16.64
N LYS A 13 -2.09 -0.67 -17.07
CA LYS A 13 -1.09 0.14 -16.35
C LYS A 13 -1.57 1.59 -16.26
N PHE A 14 -1.30 2.25 -15.13
CA PHE A 14 -1.58 3.67 -15.00
C PHE A 14 -0.70 4.47 -15.97
N ASP A 15 -1.33 5.32 -16.78
CA ASP A 15 -0.67 6.13 -17.82
C ASP A 15 -0.88 7.64 -17.64
N GLY A 16 -1.52 8.06 -16.56
CA GLY A 16 -1.85 9.47 -16.30
C GLY A 16 -3.21 9.91 -16.84
N THR A 17 -3.75 9.24 -17.86
CA THR A 17 -5.06 9.57 -18.46
C THR A 17 -6.18 8.70 -17.91
N ASN A 18 -5.85 7.49 -17.46
CA ASN A 18 -6.81 6.48 -17.06
C ASN A 18 -7.08 6.42 -15.54
N PHE A 19 -6.85 7.51 -14.80
CA PHE A 19 -6.86 7.53 -13.33
C PHE A 19 -8.14 6.94 -12.72
N HIS A 20 -9.31 7.33 -13.21
CA HIS A 20 -10.59 6.92 -12.61
C HIS A 20 -10.81 5.40 -12.76
N THR A 21 -10.61 4.89 -13.97
CA THR A 21 -10.74 3.46 -14.26
C THR A 21 -9.66 2.65 -13.55
N TRP A 22 -8.42 3.14 -13.54
CA TRP A 22 -7.30 2.48 -12.86
C TRP A 22 -7.54 2.39 -11.36
N LYS A 23 -7.90 3.52 -10.72
CA LYS A 23 -8.16 3.60 -9.29
C LYS A 23 -9.26 2.63 -8.87
N PHE A 24 -10.39 2.61 -9.59
CA PHE A 24 -11.51 1.72 -9.28
C PHE A 24 -11.10 0.24 -9.38
N LYS A 25 -10.44 -0.15 -10.47
CA LYS A 25 -9.99 -1.53 -10.67
C LYS A 25 -8.92 -1.94 -9.65
N MET A 26 -7.99 -1.04 -9.33
CA MET A 26 -6.94 -1.29 -8.34
C MET A 26 -7.53 -1.45 -6.94
N GLN A 27 -8.50 -0.59 -6.56
CA GLN A 27 -9.22 -0.74 -5.30
C GLN A 27 -9.94 -2.09 -5.23
N MET A 28 -10.69 -2.47 -6.27
CA MET A 28 -11.38 -3.78 -6.30
C MET A 28 -10.42 -4.96 -6.12
N VAL A 29 -9.28 -4.97 -6.82
CA VAL A 29 -8.29 -6.04 -6.68
C VAL A 29 -7.67 -6.05 -5.29
N LEU A 30 -7.44 -4.89 -4.67
CA LEU A 30 -6.91 -4.84 -3.31
C LEU A 30 -7.96 -5.25 -2.26
N GLU A 31 -9.24 -4.95 -2.50
CA GLU A 31 -10.35 -5.39 -1.65
C GLU A 31 -10.53 -6.91 -1.72
N GLU A 32 -10.48 -7.51 -2.91
CA GLU A 32 -10.55 -8.98 -3.09
C GLU A 32 -9.41 -9.74 -2.38
N ARG A 33 -8.33 -9.03 -2.06
CA ARG A 33 -7.14 -9.59 -1.40
C ARG A 33 -7.00 -9.22 0.05
N ASP A 34 -7.99 -8.52 0.62
CA ASP A 34 -7.92 -7.98 1.98
C ASP A 34 -6.70 -7.05 2.21
N LEU A 35 -6.19 -6.42 1.15
CA LEU A 35 -5.04 -5.51 1.17
C LEU A 35 -5.43 -4.04 1.15
N TRP A 36 -6.69 -3.72 0.82
CA TRP A 36 -7.15 -2.34 0.67
C TRP A 36 -6.98 -1.51 1.94
N ASP A 37 -7.25 -2.08 3.11
CA ASP A 37 -7.13 -1.33 4.36
C ASP A 37 -5.68 -0.97 4.72
N VAL A 38 -4.72 -1.79 4.28
CA VAL A 38 -3.28 -1.48 4.39
C VAL A 38 -2.90 -0.40 3.38
N ALA A 39 -3.27 -0.56 2.11
CA ALA A 39 -2.93 0.39 1.05
C ALA A 39 -3.58 1.77 1.22
N SER A 40 -4.81 1.80 1.78
CA SER A 40 -5.54 3.04 2.09
C SER A 40 -5.10 3.69 3.41
N GLY A 41 -4.20 3.06 4.16
CA GLY A 41 -3.71 3.55 5.45
C GLY A 41 -4.74 3.49 6.59
N LYS A 42 -5.87 2.80 6.39
CA LYS A 42 -6.86 2.54 7.44
C LYS A 42 -6.29 1.62 8.53
N VAL A 43 -5.43 0.68 8.15
CA VAL A 43 -4.64 -0.14 9.08
C VAL A 43 -3.30 0.53 9.32
N LYS A 44 -3.12 1.07 10.53
CA LYS A 44 -1.77 1.39 11.03
C LYS A 44 -1.09 0.05 11.32
N LEU A 45 -0.16 -0.37 10.46
CA LEU A 45 0.66 -1.55 10.69
C LEU A 45 1.49 -1.32 11.97
N LYS A 46 1.01 -1.85 13.11
CA LYS A 46 1.64 -1.65 14.43
C LYS A 46 2.99 -2.37 14.59
N TYR A 47 3.47 -3.10 13.56
CA TYR A 47 4.59 -4.02 13.67
C TYR A 47 5.76 -3.77 12.70
N CYS A 48 5.80 -2.64 11.99
CA CYS A 48 7.00 -2.24 11.22
C CYS A 48 7.84 -1.18 11.95
N THR A 49 8.02 -1.33 13.26
CA THR A 49 9.19 -0.76 13.96
C THR A 49 10.27 -1.83 14.05
N SER A 50 10.93 -2.11 12.93
CA SER A 50 12.34 -2.52 13.02
C SER A 50 13.08 -1.28 13.55
N ASN A 51 13.88 -1.43 14.61
CA ASN A 51 14.58 -0.39 15.37
C ASN A 51 15.52 0.56 14.56
N LEU A 52 15.40 0.66 13.24
CA LEU A 52 16.34 1.40 12.40
C LEU A 52 15.93 2.87 12.15
N ASP A 53 14.63 3.22 12.22
CA ASP A 53 14.17 4.57 11.89
C ASP A 53 14.06 5.53 13.10
N GLN A 54 14.38 5.09 14.32
CA GLN A 54 14.40 6.00 15.49
C GLN A 54 15.68 6.87 15.57
N ALA A 55 16.71 6.59 14.76
CA ALA A 55 18.00 7.26 14.90
C ALA A 55 18.20 8.55 14.08
N THR A 56 17.28 8.91 13.17
CA THR A 56 17.55 10.03 12.22
C THR A 56 16.62 11.24 12.34
N LEU A 57 15.68 11.27 13.28
CA LEU A 57 14.75 12.41 13.44
C LEU A 57 14.88 13.20 14.74
N SER A 58 15.78 12.82 15.65
CA SER A 58 16.04 13.58 16.90
C SER A 58 17.37 14.34 16.91
N GLU A 59 18.30 14.07 15.98
CA GLU A 59 19.63 14.72 15.95
C GLU A 59 19.75 15.86 14.92
N SER A 60 18.74 16.73 14.81
CA SER A 60 18.89 17.99 14.06
C SER A 60 18.12 19.17 14.65
N ARG A 61 17.69 19.07 15.92
CA ARG A 61 17.04 20.20 16.58
C ARG A 61 17.34 20.28 18.08
N GLY A 62 18.60 20.50 18.43
CA GLY A 62 18.94 21.01 19.75
C GLY A 62 20.42 20.95 20.12
N ARG A 63 21.00 22.14 20.35
CA ARG A 63 22.30 22.45 20.98
C ARG A 63 23.56 22.36 20.12
N ARG A 64 23.92 23.47 19.48
CA ARG A 64 24.71 24.55 20.11
C ARG A 64 24.56 25.84 19.34
#